data_AF-X6C1G5-F1
#
_entry.id   AF-X6C1G5-F1
#
_cell.length_a   1.000
_cell.length_b   1.000
_cell.length_c   1.000
_cell.angle_alpha   90.00
_cell.angle_beta   90.00
_cell.angle_gamma   90.00
#
_symmetry.space_group_name_H-M   'P 1'
#
loop_
_entity.id
_entity.type
_entity.pdbx_description
1 polymer ?
#
loop_
_entity_poly.entity_id
_entity_poly.type
_entity_poly.pdbx_seq_one_letter_code
_entity_poly.pdbx_strand_id
1 'polypeptide(L)'
;MPHIARPELTAKLAGFEFRSHNKLDLFNGMIVGGLVPSADLVLGEFRKVLAEKENGWWDDQTSYAMFNWLKVFPNTDRPASVFDALSLIPEKNVSRWQIRDILPQLRLLDDETRASMLREFALISPDMLSEHEWFDQVRKLGFRTAMDLLLQGAEGDLGKGFDLKAGHFLLPEQLAYAMGDDDLPYAFEKLAAARSEGAKALVFSVILKASSLEGLLAATESPVGRQTLRRQGEPGVQGMIYTKELHSPDGTSYELRPRNASELRKRLFALTISPDQDQAAFAVEYLSRIDALRQADGAAEDEPRHPDIESGRPWPLHRNDRPWLP
;
A
#
# COMPACT_ATOMS: atom_id res chain seq x y z
N MET A 1 20.30 4.18 13.64
CA MET A 1 21.15 3.80 14.80
C MET A 1 20.42 2.68 15.54
N PRO A 2 21.10 1.61 16.00
CA PRO A 2 20.44 0.54 16.74
C PRO A 2 19.99 1.05 18.12
N HIS A 3 18.71 0.86 18.46
CA HIS A 3 18.16 1.24 19.75
C HIS A 3 18.56 0.21 20.83
N ILE A 4 19.02 0.65 21.99
CA ILE A 4 19.46 -0.23 23.09
C ILE A 4 18.63 0.04 24.35
N ALA A 5 18.03 -1.01 24.90
CA ALA A 5 17.34 -0.95 26.20
C ALA A 5 18.35 -0.84 27.35
N ARG A 6 18.14 0.13 28.26
CA ARG A 6 18.98 0.32 29.47
C ARG A 6 18.12 0.52 30.71
N PRO A 7 17.46 -0.54 31.23
CA PRO A 7 16.41 -0.43 32.24
C PRO A 7 16.88 0.24 33.54
N GLU A 8 18.12 -0.01 33.99
CA GLU A 8 18.68 0.61 35.19
C GLU A 8 18.87 2.13 35.06
N LEU A 9 19.31 2.59 33.89
CA LEU A 9 19.48 4.02 33.61
C LEU A 9 18.11 4.72 33.55
N THR A 10 17.14 4.09 32.89
CA THR A 10 15.77 4.60 32.77
C THR A 10 15.10 4.74 34.13
N ALA A 11 15.22 3.73 35.00
CA ALA A 11 14.66 3.76 36.36
C ALA A 11 15.30 4.85 37.24
N LYS A 12 16.63 5.02 37.15
CA LYS A 12 17.36 6.04 37.92
C LYS A 12 17.00 7.46 37.48
N LEU A 13 16.76 7.65 36.19
CA LEU A 13 16.36 8.94 35.60
C LEU A 13 14.89 9.29 35.90
N ALA A 14 13.99 8.30 35.90
CA ALA A 14 12.57 8.50 36.24
C ALA A 14 12.33 8.81 37.72
N GLY A 15 13.23 8.38 38.61
CA GLY A 15 13.15 8.60 40.06
C GLY A 15 13.43 10.03 40.54
N PHE A 16 13.85 10.94 39.66
CA PHE A 16 14.03 12.35 40.01
C PHE A 16 12.70 13.13 39.93
N GLU A 17 12.42 13.98 40.92
CA GLU A 17 11.26 14.87 40.93
C GLU A 17 11.45 16.04 39.95
N PHE A 18 11.20 15.78 38.68
CA PHE A 18 11.12 16.80 37.65
C PHE A 18 9.67 17.21 37.38
N ARG A 19 9.46 18.46 36.95
CA ARG A 19 8.18 18.91 36.37
C ARG A 19 7.84 18.02 35.17
N SER A 20 6.55 17.80 34.93
CA SER A 20 6.04 16.90 33.89
C SER A 20 6.60 17.17 32.48
N HIS A 21 6.77 18.43 32.07
CA HIS A 21 7.39 18.77 30.77
C HIS A 21 8.87 18.33 30.68
N ASN A 22 9.65 18.48 31.75
CA ASN A 22 11.05 18.05 31.77
C ASN A 22 11.19 16.52 31.66
N LYS A 23 10.23 15.76 32.20
CA LYS A 23 10.20 14.30 32.04
C LYS A 23 9.87 13.89 30.61
N LEU A 24 8.92 14.58 29.98
CA LEU A 24 8.61 14.37 28.57
C LEU A 24 9.83 14.66 27.67
N ASP A 25 10.51 15.78 27.90
CA ASP A 25 11.74 16.14 27.18
C ASP A 25 12.86 15.11 27.40
N LEU A 26 12.97 14.56 28.62
CA LEU A 26 13.90 13.48 28.93
C LEU A 26 13.60 12.22 28.12
N PHE A 27 12.35 11.76 28.08
CA PHE A 27 11.97 10.58 27.29
C PHE A 27 12.19 10.80 25.79
N ASN A 28 11.85 11.97 25.26
CA ASN A 28 12.14 12.33 23.88
C ASN A 28 13.65 12.35 23.61
N GLY A 29 14.45 12.92 24.53
CA GLY A 29 15.92 12.92 24.45
C GLY A 29 16.51 11.51 24.48
N MET A 30 15.94 10.60 25.28
CA MET A 30 16.31 9.18 25.27
C MET A 30 16.07 8.55 23.91
N ILE A 31 14.87 8.71 23.34
CA ILE A 31 14.49 8.17 22.03
C ILE A 31 15.43 8.69 20.93
N VAL A 32 15.64 10.01 20.88
CA VAL A 32 16.56 10.66 19.92
C VAL A 32 17.99 10.15 20.11
N GLY A 33 18.41 9.91 21.35
CA GLY A 33 19.70 9.33 21.71
C GLY A 33 19.84 7.82 21.48
N GLY A 34 18.82 7.16 20.93
CA GLY A 34 18.84 5.71 20.65
C GLY A 34 18.58 4.83 21.88
N LEU A 35 18.10 5.39 22.99
CA LEU A 35 17.68 4.63 24.16
C LEU A 35 16.19 4.31 24.07
N VAL A 36 15.81 3.13 24.58
CA VAL A 36 14.41 2.69 24.64
C VAL A 36 13.88 2.95 26.06
N PRO A 37 12.91 3.87 26.26
CA PRO A 37 12.28 4.09 27.55
C PRO A 37 11.39 2.91 27.95
N SER A 38 11.18 2.73 29.26
CA SER A 38 10.24 1.72 29.77
C SER A 38 8.80 2.23 29.67
N ALA A 39 7.94 1.45 29.04
CA ALA A 39 6.53 1.75 28.87
C ALA A 39 5.82 1.96 30.21
N ASP A 40 6.14 1.16 31.23
CA ASP A 40 5.49 1.25 32.54
C ASP A 40 5.86 2.55 33.27
N LEU A 41 7.11 3.02 33.12
CA LEU A 41 7.55 4.31 33.64
C LEU A 41 6.86 5.47 32.92
N VAL A 42 6.81 5.43 31.58
CA VAL A 42 6.13 6.46 30.78
C VAL A 42 4.63 6.50 31.11
N LEU A 43 3.98 5.34 31.23
CA LEU A 43 2.56 5.23 31.59
C LEU A 43 2.29 5.73 33.01
N GLY A 44 3.16 5.42 33.96
CA GLY A 44 3.06 5.91 35.33
C GLY A 44 3.13 7.45 35.42
N GLU A 45 4.03 8.07 34.67
CA GLU A 45 4.12 9.54 34.58
C GLU A 45 2.94 10.14 33.82
N PHE A 46 2.51 9.52 32.74
CA PHE A 46 1.32 9.93 31.99
C PHE A 46 0.05 9.95 32.85
N ARG A 47 -0.15 8.94 33.70
CA ARG A 47 -1.27 8.90 34.67
C ARG A 47 -1.24 10.06 35.67
N LYS A 48 -0.06 10.45 36.15
CA LYS A 48 0.09 11.62 37.04
C LYS A 48 -0.32 12.90 36.33
N VAL A 49 0.10 13.08 35.08
CA VAL A 49 -0.28 14.23 34.25
C VAL A 49 -1.79 14.27 34.00
N LEU A 50 -2.42 13.11 33.76
CA LEU A 50 -3.89 13.02 33.64
C LEU A 50 -4.60 13.40 34.94
N ALA A 51 -4.15 12.88 36.08
CA ALA A 51 -4.75 13.16 37.40
C ALA A 51 -4.67 14.64 37.79
N GLU A 52 -3.59 15.34 37.43
CA GLU A 52 -3.47 16.80 37.60
C GLU A 52 -4.51 17.60 36.80
N LYS A 53 -5.17 16.97 35.82
CA LYS A 53 -6.10 17.60 34.86
C LYS A 53 -7.53 17.08 34.96
N GLU A 54 -7.84 16.22 35.93
CA GLU A 54 -9.10 15.47 36.04
C GLU A 54 -10.35 16.36 36.28
N ASN A 55 -10.17 17.63 36.67
CA ASN A 55 -11.26 18.54 37.05
C ASN A 55 -11.51 19.73 36.10
N GLY A 56 -10.90 19.78 34.91
CA GLY A 56 -11.00 20.93 34.00
C GLY A 56 -11.36 20.56 32.56
N TRP A 57 -12.03 21.47 31.85
CA TRP A 57 -12.12 21.42 30.38
C TRP A 57 -10.70 21.48 29.81
N TRP A 58 -10.35 20.57 28.89
CA TRP A 58 -9.04 20.60 28.26
C TRP A 58 -9.02 21.75 27.26
N ASP A 59 -8.19 22.75 27.51
CA ASP A 59 -7.87 23.73 26.49
C ASP A 59 -6.95 23.11 25.42
N ASP A 60 -6.75 23.86 24.33
CA ASP A 60 -5.91 23.41 23.21
C ASP A 60 -4.47 23.12 23.65
N GLN A 61 -3.95 23.87 24.64
CA GLN A 61 -2.59 23.67 25.17
C GLN A 61 -2.46 22.38 25.97
N THR A 62 -3.43 22.10 26.84
CA THR A 62 -3.49 20.86 27.63
C THR A 62 -3.65 19.66 26.72
N SER A 63 -4.51 19.77 25.70
CA SER A 63 -4.67 18.75 24.67
C SER A 63 -3.34 18.51 23.97
N TYR A 64 -2.69 19.55 23.45
CA TYR A 64 -1.41 19.44 22.76
C TYR A 64 -0.32 18.78 23.64
N ALA A 65 -0.20 19.18 24.90
CA ALA A 65 0.74 18.58 25.84
C ALA A 65 0.46 17.09 26.08
N MET A 66 -0.82 16.71 26.25
CA MET A 66 -1.24 15.31 26.43
C MET A 66 -0.88 14.46 25.20
N PHE A 67 -1.07 14.99 23.99
CA PHE A 67 -0.74 14.27 22.77
C PHE A 67 0.76 14.13 22.53
N ASN A 68 1.58 15.06 23.00
CA ASN A 68 3.03 14.88 22.94
C ASN A 68 3.52 13.72 23.82
N TRP A 69 2.84 13.44 24.95
CA TRP A 69 3.09 12.23 25.71
C TRP A 69 2.73 10.96 24.94
N LEU A 70 1.60 10.95 24.24
CA LEU A 70 1.18 9.79 23.44
C LEU A 70 2.19 9.42 22.35
N LYS A 71 2.92 10.40 21.80
CA LYS A 71 3.98 10.18 20.79
C LYS A 71 5.22 9.46 21.33
N VAL A 72 5.41 9.39 22.64
CA VAL A 72 6.53 8.67 23.27
C VAL A 72 6.31 7.15 23.21
N PHE A 73 5.08 6.70 23.46
CA PHE A 73 4.76 5.28 23.67
C PHE A 73 5.19 4.35 22.53
N PRO A 74 5.01 4.68 21.24
CA PRO A 74 5.46 3.82 20.16
C PRO A 74 6.97 3.53 20.15
N ASN A 75 7.78 4.31 20.85
CA ASN A 75 9.23 4.15 20.92
C ASN A 75 9.71 3.55 22.26
N THR A 76 8.80 2.99 23.06
CA THR A 76 9.12 2.31 24.33
C THR A 76 9.46 0.83 24.12
N ASP A 77 9.84 0.15 25.19
CA ASP A 77 10.05 -1.32 25.22
C ASP A 77 8.76 -2.12 24.95
N ARG A 78 7.59 -1.47 25.00
CA ARG A 78 6.28 -2.03 24.65
C ARG A 78 5.49 -1.03 23.80
N PRO A 79 5.72 -0.95 22.48
CA PRO A 79 5.07 0.04 21.60
C PRO A 79 3.54 0.07 21.67
N ALA A 80 2.91 -1.09 21.84
CA ALA A 80 1.46 -1.23 21.98
C ALA A 80 0.88 -0.58 23.25
N SER A 81 1.70 -0.19 24.22
CA SER A 81 1.26 0.56 25.41
C SER A 81 0.67 1.93 25.09
N VAL A 82 0.82 2.43 23.86
CA VAL A 82 0.07 3.59 23.37
C VAL A 82 -1.45 3.38 23.47
N PHE A 83 -1.93 2.16 23.28
CA PHE A 83 -3.36 1.84 23.39
C PHE A 83 -3.82 1.82 24.84
N ASP A 84 -2.97 1.33 25.76
CA ASP A 84 -3.21 1.45 27.20
C ASP A 84 -3.36 2.94 27.58
N ALA A 85 -2.48 3.80 27.06
CA ALA A 85 -2.52 5.23 27.33
C ALA A 85 -3.76 5.93 26.71
N LEU A 86 -4.11 5.58 25.47
CA LEU A 86 -5.32 6.11 24.81
C LEU A 86 -6.59 5.74 25.57
N SER A 87 -6.67 4.53 26.14
CA SER A 87 -7.82 4.07 26.93
C SER A 87 -8.07 4.89 28.21
N LEU A 88 -7.06 5.65 28.67
CA LEU A 88 -7.18 6.52 29.84
C LEU A 88 -7.76 7.90 29.49
N ILE A 89 -7.81 8.26 28.21
CA ILE A 89 -8.35 9.53 27.74
C ILE A 89 -9.83 9.35 27.41
N PRO A 90 -10.74 10.22 27.89
CA PRO A 90 -12.15 10.17 27.48
C PRO A 90 -12.28 10.29 25.96
N GLU A 91 -13.08 9.43 25.32
CA GLU A 91 -13.22 9.37 23.85
C GLU A 91 -13.50 10.73 23.20
N LYS A 92 -14.34 11.55 23.83
CA LYS A 92 -14.67 12.92 23.38
C LYS A 92 -13.46 13.86 23.25
N ASN A 93 -12.34 13.52 23.90
CA ASN A 93 -11.09 14.30 23.89
C ASN A 93 -10.05 13.72 22.92
N VAL A 94 -10.34 12.59 22.26
CA VAL A 94 -9.48 11.98 21.24
C VAL A 94 -10.04 12.31 19.86
N SER A 95 -9.38 13.21 19.15
CA SER A 95 -9.72 13.50 17.75
C SER A 95 -8.87 12.67 16.79
N ARG A 96 -9.41 12.41 15.60
CA ARG A 96 -8.70 11.72 14.50
C ARG A 96 -7.33 12.34 14.18
N TRP A 97 -7.24 13.68 14.21
CA TRP A 97 -6.03 14.42 13.88
C TRP A 97 -4.89 14.14 14.85
N GLN A 98 -5.25 13.86 16.10
CA GLN A 98 -4.29 13.58 17.14
C GLN A 98 -3.75 12.15 17.06
N ILE A 99 -4.57 11.17 16.67
CA ILE A 99 -4.10 9.81 16.40
C ILE A 99 -3.18 9.81 15.17
N ARG A 100 -3.58 10.52 14.11
CA ARG A 100 -2.77 10.71 12.89
C ARG A 100 -1.36 11.20 13.19
N ASP A 101 -1.23 12.13 14.14
CA ASP A 101 0.06 12.70 14.56
C ASP A 101 0.98 11.71 15.32
N ILE A 102 0.46 10.55 15.76
CA ILE A 102 1.23 9.47 16.38
C ILE A 102 1.87 8.57 15.31
N LEU A 103 1.23 8.40 14.14
CA LEU A 103 1.66 7.48 13.09
C LEU A 103 3.12 7.66 12.62
N PRO A 104 3.67 8.88 12.50
CA PRO A 104 5.07 9.07 12.15
C PRO A 104 6.07 8.42 13.12
N GLN A 105 5.66 8.17 14.37
CA GLN A 105 6.50 7.53 15.40
C GLN A 105 6.71 6.03 15.13
N LEU A 106 5.86 5.40 14.31
CA LEU A 106 5.95 3.98 14.00
C LEU A 106 7.11 3.63 13.05
N ARG A 107 7.79 4.64 12.50
CA ARG A 107 8.84 4.49 11.48
C ARG A 107 10.05 3.67 11.91
N LEU A 108 10.31 3.56 13.22
CA LEU A 108 11.48 2.86 13.78
C LEU A 108 11.16 1.42 14.19
N LEU A 109 9.88 1.04 14.15
CA LEU A 109 9.42 -0.30 14.46
C LEU A 109 9.70 -1.25 13.30
N ASP A 110 9.86 -2.52 13.61
CA ASP A 110 9.84 -3.60 12.63
C ASP A 110 8.47 -3.71 11.94
N ASP A 111 8.43 -4.40 10.80
CA ASP A 111 7.25 -4.48 9.95
C ASP A 111 6.06 -5.14 10.64
N GLU A 112 6.27 -6.21 11.42
CA GLU A 112 5.19 -6.94 12.08
C GLU A 112 4.56 -6.07 13.18
N THR A 113 5.38 -5.47 14.03
CA THR A 113 4.93 -4.56 15.09
C THR A 113 4.23 -3.35 14.49
N ARG A 114 4.81 -2.72 13.45
CA ARG A 114 4.20 -1.57 12.77
C ARG A 114 2.84 -1.92 12.18
N ALA A 115 2.72 -3.04 11.47
CA ALA A 115 1.47 -3.47 10.87
C ALA A 115 0.39 -3.79 11.92
N SER A 116 0.78 -4.42 13.03
CA SER A 116 -0.13 -4.67 14.15
C SER A 116 -0.63 -3.36 14.76
N MET A 117 0.25 -2.38 14.97
CA MET A 117 -0.16 -1.07 15.49
C MET A 117 -1.08 -0.33 14.52
N LEU A 118 -0.78 -0.34 13.21
CA LEU A 118 -1.64 0.28 12.19
C LEU A 118 -3.03 -0.34 12.13
N ARG A 119 -3.13 -1.66 12.32
CA ARG A 119 -4.39 -2.39 12.47
C ARG A 119 -5.18 -1.90 13.68
N GLU A 120 -4.55 -1.88 14.85
CA GLU A 120 -5.21 -1.46 16.09
C GLU A 120 -5.67 0.00 16.04
N PHE A 121 -4.86 0.91 15.49
CA PHE A 121 -5.29 2.29 15.28
C PHE A 121 -6.51 2.39 14.35
N ALA A 122 -6.55 1.61 13.28
CA ALA A 122 -7.70 1.58 12.38
C ALA A 122 -8.97 1.03 13.06
N LEU A 123 -8.83 0.02 13.93
CA LEU A 123 -9.96 -0.52 14.68
C LEU A 123 -10.53 0.50 15.69
N ILE A 124 -9.67 1.27 16.36
CA ILE A 124 -10.07 2.32 17.30
C ILE A 124 -10.65 3.54 16.57
N SER A 125 -10.10 3.90 15.41
CA SER A 125 -10.53 5.04 14.62
C SER A 125 -10.64 4.69 13.12
N PRO A 126 -11.77 4.09 12.68
CA PRO A 126 -11.93 3.63 11.30
C PRO A 126 -11.80 4.74 10.24
N ASP A 127 -12.09 5.99 10.60
CA ASP A 127 -11.89 7.16 9.74
C ASP A 127 -10.45 7.28 9.22
N MET A 128 -9.47 6.74 9.96
CA MET A 128 -8.07 6.71 9.53
C MET A 128 -7.83 5.94 8.23
N LEU A 129 -8.71 5.00 7.87
CA LEU A 129 -8.62 4.24 6.63
C LEU A 129 -8.91 5.10 5.38
N SER A 130 -9.19 6.38 5.58
CA SER A 130 -9.30 7.42 4.55
C SER A 130 -8.23 8.52 4.68
N GLU A 131 -7.22 8.33 5.54
CA GLU A 131 -6.18 9.33 5.80
C GLU A 131 -4.85 8.95 5.13
N HIS A 132 -4.22 9.92 4.47
CA HIS A 132 -2.98 9.71 3.71
C HIS A 132 -1.83 9.19 4.58
N GLU A 133 -1.72 9.67 5.82
CA GLU A 133 -0.65 9.32 6.76
C GLU A 133 -0.70 7.84 7.17
N TRP A 134 -1.88 7.22 7.19
CA TRP A 134 -1.99 5.78 7.42
C TRP A 134 -1.39 5.00 6.25
N PHE A 135 -1.77 5.35 5.02
CA PHE A 135 -1.19 4.74 3.81
C PHE A 135 0.31 5.00 3.67
N ASP A 136 0.82 6.16 4.09
CA ASP A 136 2.27 6.43 4.09
C ASP A 136 3.05 5.51 5.05
N GLN A 137 2.46 5.10 6.18
CA GLN A 137 3.07 4.08 7.03
C GLN A 137 2.97 2.68 6.44
N VAL A 138 1.83 2.33 5.82
CA VAL A 138 1.67 1.04 5.12
C VAL A 138 2.71 0.87 4.02
N ARG A 139 2.98 1.92 3.25
CA ARG A 139 4.00 1.92 2.18
C ARG A 139 5.42 1.61 2.67
N LYS A 140 5.71 1.86 3.94
CA LYS A 140 7.03 1.62 4.54
C LYS A 140 7.18 0.18 5.06
N LEU A 141 6.13 -0.63 4.99
CA LEU A 141 6.18 -2.06 5.27
C LEU A 141 6.72 -2.81 4.05
N GLY A 142 7.27 -4.00 4.27
CA GLY A 142 7.54 -4.96 3.21
C GLY A 142 6.27 -5.37 2.45
N PHE A 143 6.46 -5.79 1.19
CA PHE A 143 5.37 -6.07 0.25
C PHE A 143 4.26 -6.94 0.83
N ARG A 144 4.58 -8.11 1.39
CA ARG A 144 3.59 -9.06 1.92
C ARG A 144 2.78 -8.46 3.06
N THR A 145 3.45 -7.87 4.04
CA THR A 145 2.81 -7.24 5.20
C THR A 145 1.92 -6.07 4.80
N ALA A 146 2.37 -5.23 3.86
CA ALA A 146 1.56 -4.14 3.31
C ALA A 146 0.32 -4.69 2.59
N MET A 147 0.50 -5.70 1.74
CA MET A 147 -0.56 -6.32 0.95
C MET A 147 -1.64 -6.94 1.86
N ASP A 148 -1.23 -7.71 2.88
CA ASP A 148 -2.15 -8.30 3.86
C ASP A 148 -2.97 -7.25 4.62
N LEU A 149 -2.33 -6.16 5.05
CA LEU A 149 -3.02 -5.09 5.77
C LEU A 149 -4.00 -4.31 4.88
N LEU A 150 -3.62 -4.03 3.62
CA LEU A 150 -4.51 -3.37 2.67
C LEU A 150 -5.70 -4.26 2.29
N LEU A 151 -5.50 -5.57 2.17
CA LEU A 151 -6.58 -6.52 1.93
C LEU A 151 -7.57 -6.58 3.08
N GLN A 152 -7.10 -6.61 4.33
CA GLN A 152 -7.98 -6.50 5.50
C GLN A 152 -8.84 -5.23 5.43
N GLY A 153 -8.26 -4.10 5.03
CA GLY A 153 -9.01 -2.86 4.78
C GLY A 153 -10.04 -2.99 3.66
N ALA A 154 -9.64 -3.50 2.50
CA ALA A 154 -10.49 -3.68 1.32
C ALA A 154 -11.61 -4.72 1.50
N GLU A 155 -11.43 -5.67 2.43
CA GLU A 155 -12.42 -6.66 2.82
C GLU A 155 -13.32 -6.17 3.98
N GLY A 156 -13.00 -5.02 4.58
CA GLY A 156 -13.77 -4.42 5.66
C GLY A 156 -13.46 -4.97 7.05
N ASP A 157 -12.42 -5.80 7.18
CA ASP A 157 -11.99 -6.39 8.47
C ASP A 157 -11.42 -5.32 9.42
N LEU A 158 -10.98 -4.17 8.89
CA LEU A 158 -10.48 -3.03 9.68
C LEU A 158 -11.57 -1.99 10.01
N GLY A 159 -12.83 -2.24 9.62
CA GLY A 159 -13.94 -1.31 9.81
C GLY A 159 -14.39 -0.62 8.52
N LYS A 160 -15.35 0.30 8.67
CA LYS A 160 -15.90 1.08 7.55
C LYS A 160 -15.02 2.30 7.28
N GLY A 161 -14.88 2.69 6.01
CA GLY A 161 -14.16 3.91 5.62
C GLY A 161 -12.86 3.68 4.86
N PHE A 162 -12.52 2.42 4.53
CA PHE A 162 -11.38 2.13 3.65
C PHE A 162 -11.58 2.77 2.27
N ASP A 163 -10.77 3.79 1.99
CA ASP A 163 -10.73 4.46 0.71
C ASP A 163 -9.32 4.41 0.13
N LEU A 164 -9.10 3.48 -0.80
CA LEU A 164 -7.82 3.36 -1.50
C LEU A 164 -7.42 4.64 -2.24
N LYS A 165 -8.39 5.52 -2.58
CA LYS A 165 -8.10 6.81 -3.23
C LYS A 165 -7.44 7.83 -2.30
N ALA A 166 -7.58 7.67 -0.98
CA ALA A 166 -6.84 8.45 -0.01
C ALA A 166 -5.36 8.05 0.05
N GLY A 167 -5.05 6.84 -0.39
CA GLY A 167 -3.68 6.39 -0.63
C GLY A 167 -2.99 7.19 -1.73
N HIS A 168 -1.66 7.12 -1.75
CA HIS A 168 -0.89 7.72 -2.84
C HIS A 168 -1.27 7.06 -4.18
N PHE A 169 -1.48 7.84 -5.24
CA PHE A 169 -1.87 7.31 -6.55
C PHE A 169 -0.86 6.31 -7.16
N LEU A 170 0.40 6.36 -6.70
CA LEU A 170 1.46 5.41 -7.06
C LEU A 170 1.55 4.18 -6.13
N LEU A 171 0.64 3.99 -5.17
CA LEU A 171 0.72 2.88 -4.21
C LEU A 171 0.86 1.51 -4.91
N PRO A 172 0.09 1.18 -5.96
CA PRO A 172 0.27 -0.10 -6.66
C PRO A 172 1.65 -0.25 -7.33
N GLU A 173 2.19 0.84 -7.88
CA GLU A 173 3.53 0.86 -8.48
C GLU A 173 4.62 0.61 -7.44
N GLN A 174 4.49 1.26 -6.28
CA GLN A 174 5.44 1.13 -5.18
C GLN A 174 5.42 -0.26 -4.56
N LEU A 175 4.23 -0.85 -4.41
CA LEU A 175 4.10 -2.24 -3.97
C LEU A 175 4.72 -3.20 -4.98
N ALA A 176 4.47 -3.01 -6.28
CA ALA A 176 5.09 -3.84 -7.31
C ALA A 176 6.61 -3.70 -7.36
N TYR A 177 7.15 -2.50 -7.15
CA TYR A 177 8.60 -2.29 -7.05
C TYR A 177 9.21 -2.96 -5.81
N ALA A 178 8.45 -3.09 -4.72
CA ALA A 178 8.89 -3.75 -3.49
C ALA A 178 8.76 -5.29 -3.53
N MET A 179 8.17 -5.86 -4.59
CA MET A 179 8.06 -7.31 -4.76
C MET A 179 9.45 -7.93 -4.98
N GLY A 180 9.74 -9.01 -4.26
CA GLY A 180 10.81 -9.93 -4.61
C GLY A 180 10.38 -10.94 -5.70
N ASP A 181 11.34 -11.72 -6.19
CA ASP A 181 11.11 -12.70 -7.26
C ASP A 181 10.00 -13.73 -6.92
N ASP A 182 9.88 -14.11 -5.64
CA ASP A 182 8.92 -15.10 -5.14
C ASP A 182 7.56 -14.50 -4.68
N ASP A 183 7.34 -13.20 -4.89
CA ASP A 183 6.14 -12.50 -4.40
C ASP A 183 4.96 -12.52 -5.39
N LEU A 184 5.22 -12.74 -6.68
CA LEU A 184 4.14 -12.83 -7.67
C LEU A 184 3.20 -14.02 -7.43
N PRO A 185 3.69 -15.24 -7.10
CA PRO A 185 2.82 -16.35 -6.69
C PRO A 185 1.97 -16.00 -5.45
N TYR A 186 2.54 -15.30 -4.47
CA TYR A 186 1.80 -14.85 -3.29
C TYR A 186 0.69 -13.86 -3.67
N ALA A 187 0.95 -12.92 -4.59
CA ALA A 187 -0.08 -12.02 -5.08
C ALA A 187 -1.24 -12.78 -5.75
N PHE A 188 -0.95 -13.84 -6.53
CA PHE A 188 -1.99 -14.71 -7.10
C PHE A 188 -2.77 -15.50 -6.05
N GLU A 189 -2.11 -15.99 -5.00
CA GLU A 189 -2.78 -16.63 -3.86
C GLU A 189 -3.79 -15.67 -3.23
N LYS A 190 -3.38 -14.40 -3.00
CA LYS A 190 -4.27 -13.37 -2.47
C LYS A 190 -5.40 -13.01 -3.43
N LEU A 191 -5.15 -12.99 -4.73
CA LEU A 191 -6.19 -12.78 -5.72
C LEU A 191 -7.26 -13.87 -5.66
N ALA A 192 -6.84 -15.13 -5.51
CA ALA A 192 -7.75 -16.28 -5.40
C ALA A 192 -8.55 -16.26 -4.09
N ALA A 193 -7.92 -15.82 -2.98
CA ALA A 193 -8.55 -15.71 -1.68
C ALA A 193 -9.47 -14.49 -1.53
N ALA A 194 -9.31 -13.45 -2.36
CA ALA A 194 -10.01 -12.18 -2.22
C ALA A 194 -11.54 -12.33 -2.30
N ARG A 195 -12.23 -11.88 -1.25
CA ARG A 195 -13.69 -12.05 -1.08
C ARG A 195 -14.50 -10.95 -1.78
N SER A 196 -13.94 -9.76 -1.95
CA SER A 196 -14.62 -8.59 -2.52
C SER A 196 -14.04 -8.18 -3.88
N GLU A 197 -14.86 -7.52 -4.71
CA GLU A 197 -14.38 -6.92 -5.96
C GLU A 197 -13.32 -5.84 -5.72
N GLY A 198 -13.42 -5.11 -4.59
CA GLY A 198 -12.43 -4.11 -4.18
C GLY A 198 -11.07 -4.73 -3.87
N ALA A 199 -11.06 -5.84 -3.13
CA ALA A 199 -9.84 -6.61 -2.84
C ALA A 199 -9.23 -7.18 -4.13
N LYS A 200 -10.03 -7.76 -5.02
CA LYS A 200 -9.57 -8.24 -6.34
C LYS A 200 -8.98 -7.10 -7.17
N ALA A 201 -9.65 -5.95 -7.22
CA ALA A 201 -9.17 -4.79 -7.96
C ALA A 201 -7.85 -4.26 -7.42
N LEU A 202 -7.67 -4.23 -6.10
CA LEU A 202 -6.41 -3.87 -5.46
C LEU A 202 -5.28 -4.83 -5.88
N VAL A 203 -5.50 -6.15 -5.78
CA VAL A 203 -4.46 -7.13 -6.14
C VAL A 203 -4.11 -7.05 -7.64
N PHE A 204 -5.12 -6.95 -8.52
CA PHE A 204 -4.86 -6.73 -9.95
C PHE A 204 -4.09 -5.44 -10.20
N SER A 205 -4.39 -4.36 -9.47
CA SER A 205 -3.69 -3.09 -9.66
C SER A 205 -2.19 -3.22 -9.41
N VAL A 206 -1.77 -4.10 -8.50
CA VAL A 206 -0.38 -4.39 -8.18
C VAL A 206 0.24 -5.37 -9.18
N ILE A 207 -0.41 -6.53 -9.40
CA ILE A 207 0.09 -7.57 -10.33
C ILE A 207 0.37 -6.99 -11.72
N LEU A 208 -0.51 -6.12 -12.21
CA LEU A 208 -0.35 -5.50 -13.53
C LEU A 208 0.83 -4.52 -13.60
N LYS A 209 1.30 -3.97 -12.47
CA LYS A 209 2.51 -3.13 -12.43
C LYS A 209 3.81 -3.92 -12.44
N ALA A 210 3.76 -5.22 -12.13
CA ALA A 210 4.89 -6.12 -12.37
C ALA A 210 5.08 -6.46 -13.86
N SER A 211 4.16 -6.04 -14.74
CA SER A 211 4.21 -6.23 -16.20
C SER A 211 4.48 -7.69 -16.63
N SER A 212 3.92 -8.64 -15.87
CA SER A 212 3.99 -10.08 -16.14
C SER A 212 2.91 -10.53 -17.12
N LEU A 213 3.24 -11.50 -17.97
CA LEU A 213 2.29 -12.07 -18.92
C LEU A 213 1.16 -12.79 -18.19
N GLU A 214 1.51 -13.56 -17.17
CA GLU A 214 0.59 -14.30 -16.30
C GLU A 214 -0.40 -13.36 -15.63
N GLY A 215 0.09 -12.21 -15.14
CA GLY A 215 -0.73 -11.19 -14.49
C GLY A 215 -1.74 -10.57 -15.43
N LEU A 216 -1.32 -10.27 -16.66
CA LEU A 216 -2.21 -9.76 -17.70
C LEU A 216 -3.25 -10.80 -18.10
N LEU A 217 -2.87 -12.06 -18.31
CA LEU A 217 -3.81 -13.12 -18.70
C LEU A 217 -4.86 -13.35 -17.61
N ALA A 218 -4.44 -13.46 -16.34
CA ALA A 218 -5.37 -13.56 -15.22
C ALA A 218 -6.33 -12.36 -15.15
N ALA A 219 -5.84 -11.15 -15.44
CA ALA A 219 -6.69 -9.96 -15.51
C ALA A 219 -7.67 -10.03 -16.69
N THR A 220 -7.30 -10.59 -17.84
CA THR A 220 -8.22 -10.74 -18.97
C THR A 220 -9.36 -11.72 -18.70
N GLU A 221 -9.12 -12.76 -17.91
CA GLU A 221 -10.12 -13.76 -17.53
C GLU A 221 -11.12 -13.23 -16.49
N SER A 222 -10.72 -12.25 -15.69
CA SER A 222 -11.57 -11.66 -14.66
C SER A 222 -12.27 -10.38 -15.13
N PRO A 223 -13.61 -10.23 -14.95
CA PRO A 223 -14.29 -8.95 -15.21
C PRO A 223 -13.68 -7.76 -14.45
N VAL A 224 -13.28 -7.97 -13.19
CA VAL A 224 -12.60 -6.94 -12.37
C VAL A 224 -11.21 -6.65 -12.94
N GLY A 225 -10.46 -7.67 -13.34
CA GLY A 225 -9.15 -7.51 -13.97
C GLY A 225 -9.22 -6.71 -15.28
N ARG A 226 -10.18 -7.02 -16.15
CA ARG A 226 -10.46 -6.27 -17.39
C ARG A 226 -10.78 -4.81 -17.10
N GLN A 227 -11.58 -4.55 -16.06
CA GLN A 227 -11.88 -3.17 -15.65
C GLN A 227 -10.61 -2.44 -15.15
N THR A 228 -9.77 -3.11 -14.36
CA THR A 228 -8.50 -2.53 -13.88
C THR A 228 -7.56 -2.21 -15.04
N LEU A 229 -7.41 -3.11 -16.02
CA LEU A 229 -6.62 -2.87 -17.24
C LEU A 229 -7.14 -1.64 -18.01
N ARG A 230 -8.46 -1.52 -18.18
CA ARG A 230 -9.05 -0.35 -18.85
C ARG A 230 -8.74 0.96 -18.12
N ARG A 231 -8.76 0.96 -16.78
CA ARG A 231 -8.42 2.13 -15.95
C ARG A 231 -6.96 2.55 -16.06
N GLN A 232 -6.04 1.61 -16.28
CA GLN A 232 -4.63 1.94 -16.51
C GLN A 232 -4.37 2.63 -17.84
N GLY A 233 -5.27 2.44 -18.82
CA GLY A 233 -5.19 3.11 -20.12
C GLY A 233 -3.94 2.72 -20.91
N GLU A 234 -3.45 3.65 -21.73
CA GLU A 234 -2.27 3.47 -22.58
C GLU A 234 -0.97 3.19 -21.80
N PRO A 235 -0.69 3.84 -20.65
CA PRO A 235 0.49 3.51 -19.84
C PRO A 235 0.55 2.03 -19.41
N GLY A 236 -0.60 1.40 -19.14
CA GLY A 236 -0.66 -0.02 -18.81
C GLY A 236 -0.29 -0.92 -19.99
N VAL A 237 -0.73 -0.56 -21.21
CA VAL A 237 -0.35 -1.28 -22.44
C VAL A 237 1.13 -1.10 -22.72
N GLN A 238 1.64 0.13 -22.60
CA GLN A 238 3.06 0.42 -22.81
C GLN A 238 3.96 -0.37 -21.87
N GLY A 239 3.61 -0.48 -20.59
CA GLY A 239 4.39 -1.26 -19.62
C GLY A 239 4.53 -2.74 -19.99
N MET A 240 3.59 -3.30 -20.77
CA MET A 240 3.66 -4.69 -21.23
C MET A 240 4.53 -4.88 -22.47
N ILE A 241 4.62 -3.86 -23.33
CA ILE A 241 5.21 -4.00 -24.68
C ILE A 241 6.49 -3.18 -24.87
N TYR A 242 6.90 -2.40 -23.88
CA TYR A 242 8.14 -1.65 -23.84
C TYR A 242 8.91 -1.90 -22.54
N THR A 243 10.23 -1.81 -22.62
CA THR A 243 11.12 -1.72 -21.47
C THR A 243 11.62 -0.28 -21.35
N LYS A 244 11.64 0.25 -20.12
CA LYS A 244 12.23 1.55 -19.82
C LYS A 244 13.73 1.38 -19.57
N GLU A 245 14.55 1.90 -20.46
CA GLU A 245 16.00 1.97 -20.28
C GLU A 245 16.36 3.34 -19.72
N LEU A 246 16.76 3.39 -18.45
CA LEU A 246 17.21 4.61 -17.80
C LEU A 246 18.54 5.07 -18.41
N HIS A 247 18.66 6.35 -18.74
CA HIS A 247 19.92 6.90 -19.25
C HIS A 247 21.03 6.97 -18.18
N SER A 248 20.64 7.00 -16.90
CA SER A 248 21.55 6.96 -15.76
C SER A 248 20.86 6.28 -14.58
N PRO A 249 21.61 5.61 -13.68
CA PRO A 249 21.05 4.91 -12.51
C PRO A 249 20.15 5.79 -11.62
N ASP A 250 20.48 7.09 -11.50
CA ASP A 250 19.73 8.05 -10.68
C ASP A 250 18.84 9.00 -11.53
N GLY A 251 18.68 8.72 -12.82
CA GLY A 251 17.96 9.58 -13.76
C GLY A 251 16.46 9.35 -13.75
N THR A 252 15.69 10.38 -14.10
CA THR A 252 14.25 10.26 -14.37
C THR A 252 13.93 10.20 -15.87
N SER A 253 14.94 10.36 -16.72
CA SER A 253 14.83 10.22 -18.16
C SER A 253 15.14 8.78 -18.60
N TYR A 254 14.34 8.27 -19.52
CA TYR A 254 14.46 6.93 -20.05
C TYR A 254 14.10 6.89 -21.53
N GLU A 255 14.67 5.92 -22.23
CA GLU A 255 14.23 5.51 -23.55
C GLU A 255 13.24 4.35 -23.43
N LEU A 256 12.24 4.30 -24.30
CA LEU A 256 11.34 3.16 -24.43
C LEU A 256 11.87 2.23 -25.53
N ARG A 257 12.31 1.04 -25.13
CA ARG A 257 12.69 -0.02 -26.07
C ARG A 257 11.53 -0.97 -26.32
N PRO A 258 11.14 -1.23 -27.58
CA PRO A 258 10.15 -2.25 -27.88
C PRO A 258 10.59 -3.62 -27.34
N ARG A 259 9.75 -4.25 -26.51
CA ARG A 259 9.89 -5.65 -26.08
C ARG A 259 9.12 -6.53 -27.06
N ASN A 260 9.65 -7.71 -27.42
CA ASN A 260 8.89 -8.67 -28.22
C ASN A 260 7.58 -9.08 -27.50
N ALA A 261 6.44 -8.74 -28.11
CA ALA A 261 5.11 -9.03 -27.57
C ALA A 261 4.43 -10.23 -28.24
N SER A 262 5.16 -11.08 -28.97
CA SER A 262 4.59 -12.17 -29.78
C SER A 262 3.73 -13.14 -28.95
N GLU A 263 4.26 -13.62 -27.82
CA GLU A 263 3.51 -14.56 -26.97
C GLU A 263 2.27 -13.89 -26.36
N LEU A 264 2.40 -12.65 -25.89
CA LEU A 264 1.27 -11.86 -25.39
C LEU A 264 0.17 -11.73 -26.46
N ARG A 265 0.57 -11.33 -27.67
CA ARG A 265 -0.36 -11.14 -28.79
C ARG A 265 -1.01 -12.45 -29.21
N LYS A 266 -0.25 -13.55 -29.28
CA LYS A 266 -0.77 -14.90 -29.56
C LYS A 266 -1.83 -15.32 -28.55
N ARG A 267 -1.55 -15.15 -27.26
CA ARG A 267 -2.48 -15.50 -26.18
C ARG A 267 -3.75 -14.65 -26.19
N LEU A 268 -3.62 -13.33 -26.35
CA LEU A 268 -4.78 -12.45 -26.52
C LEU A 268 -5.59 -12.82 -27.77
N PHE A 269 -4.93 -13.17 -28.87
CA PHE A 269 -5.60 -13.55 -30.11
C PHE A 269 -6.43 -14.82 -29.94
N ALA A 270 -5.93 -15.80 -29.18
CA ALA A 270 -6.70 -16.99 -28.82
C ALA A 270 -7.98 -16.64 -28.03
N LEU A 271 -7.95 -15.61 -27.17
CA LEU A 271 -9.13 -15.17 -26.40
C LEU A 271 -10.22 -14.51 -27.25
N THR A 272 -9.93 -14.12 -28.49
CA THR A 272 -10.93 -13.49 -29.38
C THR A 272 -12.08 -14.42 -29.78
N ILE A 273 -11.95 -15.72 -29.55
CA ILE A 273 -13.02 -16.73 -29.76
C ILE A 273 -13.58 -17.27 -28.44
N SER A 274 -13.31 -16.59 -27.32
CA SER A 274 -13.90 -16.97 -26.04
C SER A 274 -15.44 -16.94 -26.14
N PRO A 275 -16.14 -17.91 -25.52
CA PRO A 275 -17.59 -17.84 -25.38
C PRO A 275 -18.03 -16.67 -24.50
N ASP A 276 -17.16 -16.15 -23.63
CA ASP A 276 -17.36 -14.88 -22.94
C ASP A 276 -17.16 -13.72 -23.93
N GLN A 277 -18.27 -13.14 -24.39
CA GLN A 277 -18.27 -12.04 -25.35
C GLN A 277 -17.51 -10.81 -24.84
N ASP A 278 -17.57 -10.53 -23.53
CA ASP A 278 -16.85 -9.39 -22.94
C ASP A 278 -15.35 -9.63 -22.95
N GLN A 279 -14.92 -10.88 -22.68
CA GLN A 279 -13.52 -11.27 -22.77
C GLN A 279 -13.01 -11.21 -24.22
N ALA A 280 -13.79 -11.75 -25.16
CA ALA A 280 -13.43 -11.73 -26.57
C ALA A 280 -13.34 -10.29 -27.12
N ALA A 281 -14.32 -9.43 -26.79
CA ALA A 281 -14.30 -8.03 -27.16
C ALA A 281 -13.11 -7.28 -26.53
N PHE A 282 -12.82 -7.54 -25.24
CA PHE A 282 -11.66 -6.98 -24.56
C PHE A 282 -10.34 -7.39 -25.24
N ALA A 283 -10.20 -8.65 -25.63
CA ALA A 283 -8.98 -9.14 -26.29
C ALA A 283 -8.76 -8.43 -27.63
N VAL A 284 -9.82 -8.25 -28.43
CA VAL A 284 -9.76 -7.48 -29.69
C VAL A 284 -9.38 -6.02 -29.43
N GLU A 285 -10.00 -5.39 -28.44
CA GLU A 285 -9.72 -4.02 -28.01
C GLU A 285 -8.23 -3.87 -27.62
N TYR A 286 -7.72 -4.76 -26.78
CA TYR A 286 -6.35 -4.70 -26.27
C TYR A 286 -5.31 -4.94 -27.36
N LEU A 287 -5.53 -5.93 -28.24
CA LEU A 287 -4.67 -6.17 -29.39
C LEU A 287 -4.64 -4.97 -30.34
N SER A 288 -5.79 -4.33 -30.58
CA SER A 288 -5.87 -3.15 -31.43
C SER A 288 -5.06 -1.98 -30.86
N ARG A 289 -5.01 -1.84 -29.53
CA ARG A 289 -4.17 -0.83 -28.86
C ARG A 289 -2.68 -1.15 -28.98
N ILE A 290 -2.28 -2.42 -28.86
CA ILE A 290 -0.90 -2.84 -29.12
C ILE A 290 -0.52 -2.50 -30.56
N ASP A 291 -1.34 -2.88 -31.54
CA ASP A 291 -1.08 -2.61 -32.96
C ASP A 291 -0.96 -1.12 -33.26
N ALA A 292 -1.80 -0.28 -32.64
CA ALA A 292 -1.71 1.17 -32.77
C ALA A 292 -0.37 1.72 -32.25
N LEU A 293 0.10 1.26 -31.09
CA LEU A 293 1.41 1.64 -30.54
C LEU A 293 2.55 1.13 -31.44
N ARG A 294 2.47 -0.10 -31.95
CA ARG A 294 3.46 -0.65 -32.88
C ARG A 294 3.51 0.09 -34.21
N GLN A 295 2.38 0.57 -34.69
CA GLN A 295 2.30 1.37 -35.91
C GLN A 295 2.92 2.77 -35.71
N ALA A 296 2.80 3.35 -34.51
CA ALA A 296 3.33 4.67 -34.18
C ALA A 296 4.84 4.64 -33.89
N ASP A 297 5.29 3.70 -33.06
CA ASP A 297 6.64 3.72 -32.48
C ASP A 297 7.56 2.62 -33.05
N GLY A 298 7.01 1.67 -33.80
CA GLY A 298 7.71 0.49 -34.28
C GLY A 298 7.57 -0.72 -33.34
N ALA A 299 7.88 -1.90 -33.88
CA ALA A 299 7.89 -3.17 -33.16
C ALA A 299 9.31 -3.68 -32.95
N ALA A 300 9.47 -4.68 -32.08
CA ALA A 300 10.71 -5.45 -32.02
C ALA A 300 10.96 -6.15 -33.37
N GLU A 301 12.22 -6.27 -33.78
CA GLU A 301 12.59 -6.77 -35.12
C GLU A 301 12.06 -8.18 -35.41
N ASP A 302 11.92 -9.00 -34.37
CA ASP A 302 11.50 -10.39 -34.41
C ASP A 302 10.00 -10.59 -34.09
N GLU A 303 9.22 -9.51 -33.93
CA GLU A 303 7.79 -9.57 -33.66
C GLU A 303 6.97 -9.66 -34.98
N PRO A 304 6.23 -10.74 -35.23
CA PRO A 304 5.43 -10.87 -36.44
C PRO A 304 4.27 -9.88 -36.45
N ARG A 305 3.88 -9.41 -37.64
CA ARG A 305 2.73 -8.51 -37.79
C ARG A 305 1.42 -9.17 -37.36
N HIS A 306 1.27 -10.46 -37.65
CA HIS A 306 0.08 -11.22 -37.31
C HIS A 306 0.26 -11.89 -35.93
N PRO A 307 -0.72 -11.75 -35.00
CA PRO A 307 -0.62 -12.32 -33.65
C PRO A 307 -0.41 -13.84 -33.60
N ASP A 308 -1.03 -14.60 -34.52
CA ASP A 308 -0.84 -16.05 -34.62
C ASP A 308 -1.08 -16.57 -36.05
N ILE A 309 -0.04 -16.60 -36.90
CA ILE A 309 -0.17 -17.02 -38.31
C ILE A 309 -0.65 -18.48 -38.42
N GLU A 310 -0.22 -19.33 -37.50
CA GLU A 310 -0.53 -20.77 -37.51
C GLU A 310 -2.01 -21.05 -37.26
N SER A 311 -2.72 -20.10 -36.64
CA SER A 311 -4.17 -20.21 -36.41
C SER A 311 -4.99 -20.27 -37.70
N GLY A 312 -4.43 -19.81 -38.84
CA GLY A 312 -5.14 -19.68 -40.11
C GLY A 312 -6.30 -18.67 -40.10
N ARG A 313 -6.50 -17.95 -38.99
CA ARG A 313 -7.54 -16.95 -38.83
C ARG A 313 -7.03 -15.56 -39.25
N PRO A 314 -7.87 -14.70 -39.82
CA PRO A 314 -7.45 -13.37 -40.23
C PRO A 314 -7.22 -12.44 -39.02
N TRP A 315 -6.23 -11.56 -39.15
CA TRP A 315 -6.06 -10.39 -38.28
C TRP A 315 -5.67 -9.16 -39.13
N PRO A 316 -6.33 -8.00 -38.97
CA PRO A 316 -7.45 -7.73 -38.06
C PRO A 316 -8.70 -8.56 -38.39
N LEU A 317 -9.52 -8.87 -37.37
CA LEU A 317 -10.76 -9.63 -37.58
C LEU A 317 -11.70 -8.88 -38.53
N HIS A 318 -12.31 -9.61 -39.46
CA HIS A 318 -13.36 -9.07 -40.33
C HIS A 318 -14.56 -8.62 -39.50
N ARG A 319 -15.33 -7.65 -40.02
CA ARG A 319 -16.47 -7.06 -39.29
C ARG A 319 -17.51 -8.09 -38.84
N ASN A 320 -17.66 -9.20 -39.56
CA ASN A 320 -18.57 -10.31 -39.21
C ASN A 320 -18.00 -11.25 -38.15
N ASP A 321 -16.69 -11.22 -37.90
CA ASP A 321 -15.99 -12.06 -36.93
C ASP A 321 -15.67 -11.30 -35.63
N ARG A 322 -16.11 -10.04 -35.52
CA ARG A 322 -15.97 -9.23 -34.30
C ARG A 322 -17.19 -9.46 -33.40
N PRO A 323 -17.00 -9.83 -32.11
CA PRO A 323 -18.08 -9.78 -31.14
C PRO A 323 -18.43 -8.29 -30.91
N TRP A 324 -19.45 -7.81 -31.63
CA TRP A 324 -20.21 -6.57 -31.41
C TRP A 324 -19.43 -5.39 -30.80
N LEU A 325 -18.75 -4.62 -31.64
CA LEU A 325 -18.47 -3.20 -31.37
C LEU A 325 -19.56 -2.35 -32.05
N PRO A 326 -20.13 -1.33 -31.38
CA PRO A 326 -21.06 -0.40 -32.03
C PRO A 326 -20.45 0.30 -33.26
#